data_AF-A0AAW5EDA3-F1
#
_entry.id   AF-A0AAW5EDA3-F1
#
_cell.length_a   1.000
_cell.length_b   1.000
_cell.length_c   1.000
_cell.angle_alpha   90.00
_cell.angle_beta   90.00
_cell.angle_gamma   90.00
#
_symmetry.space_group_name_H-M   'P 1'
#
loop_
_entity.id
_entity.type
_entity.pdbx_description
1 polymer ?
#
loop_
_entity_poly.entity_id
_entity_poly.type
_entity_poly.pdbx_seq_one_letter_code
_entity_poly.pdbx_strand_id
1 'polypeptide(L)'
;IDDLQNIREFKFFEQDLSDFEGVKALFEREKFDAVVHFAASIEVFESMQNPLKYYMNNTINTTNLIQTCIQTGVGKFIFSSTAATYGEPTTPVVSENSPLAPI
;
A
#
# COMPACT_ATOMS: atom_id res chain seq x y z
N ILE A 1 12.13 4.35 -13.96
CA ILE A 1 11.06 5.07 -14.69
C ILE A 1 11.32 4.99 -16.18
N ASP A 2 12.53 5.30 -16.61
CA ASP A 2 13.00 5.21 -18.00
C ASP A 2 12.69 3.85 -18.65
N ASP A 3 12.96 2.74 -17.95
CA ASP A 3 12.65 1.39 -18.46
C ASP A 3 11.14 1.18 -18.69
N LEU A 4 10.29 1.70 -17.80
CA LEU A 4 8.83 1.57 -17.91
C LEU A 4 8.28 2.43 -19.06
N GLN A 5 8.89 3.58 -19.31
CA GLN A 5 8.47 4.49 -20.39
C GLN A 5 8.71 3.87 -21.78
N ASN A 6 9.68 2.96 -21.90
CA ASN A 6 9.92 2.18 -23.11
C ASN A 6 8.84 1.11 -23.36
N ILE A 7 8.07 0.73 -22.34
CA ILE A 7 7.01 -0.30 -22.45
C ILE A 7 5.67 0.33 -22.83
N ARG A 8 5.28 1.42 -22.15
CA ARG A 8 4.00 2.12 -22.39
C ARG A 8 4.06 3.56 -21.87
N GLU A 9 3.26 4.44 -22.46
CA GLU A 9 3.03 5.79 -21.94
C GLU A 9 2.27 5.76 -20.61
N PHE A 10 2.74 6.55 -19.63
CA PHE A 10 2.08 6.80 -18.35
C PHE A 10 2.43 8.19 -17.82
N LYS A 11 1.60 8.71 -16.93
CA LYS A 11 1.93 9.91 -16.14
C LYS A 11 2.64 9.49 -14.85
N PHE A 12 3.84 10.00 -14.65
CA PHE A 12 4.57 9.83 -13.39
C PHE A 12 4.34 11.04 -12.49
N PHE A 13 4.05 10.78 -11.22
CA PHE A 13 3.97 11.79 -10.18
C PHE A 13 4.94 11.39 -9.07
N GLU A 14 5.97 12.21 -8.85
CA GLU A 14 6.89 12.05 -7.73
C GLU A 14 6.19 12.55 -6.46
N GLN A 15 5.56 11.64 -5.74
CA GLN A 15 4.78 11.95 -4.54
C GLN A 15 4.99 10.84 -3.50
N ASP A 16 5.32 11.25 -2.27
CA ASP A 16 5.42 10.35 -1.12
C ASP A 16 4.06 10.26 -0.41
N LEU A 17 3.68 9.06 0.05
CA LEU A 17 2.41 8.86 0.75
C LEU A 17 2.36 9.48 2.14
N SER A 18 3.52 9.82 2.72
CA SER A 18 3.60 10.58 3.98
C SER A 18 3.27 12.06 3.82
N ASP A 19 3.29 12.59 2.60
CA ASP A 19 2.79 13.93 2.29
C ASP A 19 1.31 13.87 1.96
N PHE A 20 0.50 13.92 3.02
CA PHE A 20 -0.95 13.74 2.93
C PHE A 20 -1.63 14.83 2.10
N GLU A 21 -1.17 16.07 2.22
CA GLU A 21 -1.72 17.20 1.47
C GLU A 21 -1.34 17.11 -0.01
N GLY A 22 -0.10 16.73 -0.33
CA GLY A 22 0.34 16.50 -1.71
C GLY A 22 -0.44 15.38 -2.40
N VAL A 23 -0.63 14.25 -1.71
CA VAL A 23 -1.45 13.13 -2.22
C VAL A 23 -2.90 13.58 -2.43
N LYS A 24 -3.49 14.30 -1.47
CA LYS A 24 -4.85 14.82 -1.61
C LYS A 24 -4.97 15.78 -2.79
N ALA A 25 -4.07 16.75 -2.92
CA ALA A 25 -4.06 17.69 -4.03
C ALA A 25 -3.87 16.99 -5.38
N LEU A 26 -3.08 15.90 -5.43
CA LEU A 26 -2.95 15.05 -6.62
C LEU A 26 -4.28 14.38 -6.98
N PHE A 27 -5.00 13.79 -6.02
CA PHE A 27 -6.29 13.15 -6.26
C PHE A 27 -7.44 14.13 -6.56
N GLU A 28 -7.34 15.38 -6.10
CA GLU A 28 -8.31 16.42 -6.47
C GLU A 28 -8.06 16.94 -7.90
N ARG A 29 -6.79 17.02 -8.31
CA ARG A 29 -6.39 17.44 -9.65
C ARG A 29 -6.60 16.33 -10.69
N GLU A 30 -6.21 15.11 -10.36
CA GLU A 30 -6.31 13.94 -11.23
C GLU A 30 -7.53 13.11 -10.83
N LYS A 31 -8.36 12.73 -11.80
CA LYS A 31 -9.56 11.91 -11.55
C LYS A 31 -9.24 10.43 -11.73
N PHE A 32 -9.01 9.71 -10.63
CA PHE A 32 -8.73 8.28 -10.66
C PHE A 32 -10.00 7.43 -10.50
N ASP A 33 -10.12 6.34 -11.25
CA ASP A 33 -11.24 5.39 -11.12
C ASP A 33 -10.94 4.26 -10.10
N ALA A 34 -9.66 3.97 -9.88
CA ALA A 34 -9.19 2.89 -9.02
C ALA A 34 -7.76 3.15 -8.54
N VAL A 35 -7.40 2.56 -7.40
CA VAL A 35 -6.04 2.52 -6.86
C VAL A 35 -5.56 1.08 -6.73
N VAL A 36 -4.30 0.84 -7.12
CA VAL A 36 -3.59 -0.42 -6.86
C VAL A 36 -2.38 -0.09 -5.98
N HIS A 37 -2.39 -0.56 -4.74
CA HIS A 37 -1.45 -0.13 -3.72
C HIS A 37 -0.35 -1.18 -3.48
N PHE A 38 0.88 -0.80 -3.82
CA PHE A 38 2.12 -1.56 -3.60
C PHE A 38 3.14 -0.80 -2.72
N ALA A 39 2.77 0.36 -2.20
CA ALA A 39 3.69 1.30 -1.55
C ALA A 39 3.88 1.00 -0.04
N ALA A 40 4.20 -0.26 0.28
CA ALA A 40 4.49 -0.71 1.64
C ALA A 40 5.93 -1.25 1.74
N SER A 41 6.55 -1.08 2.91
CA SER A 41 7.83 -1.71 3.23
C SER A 41 7.64 -3.23 3.41
N ILE A 42 8.55 -4.04 2.84
CA ILE A 42 8.39 -5.50 2.76
C ILE A 42 9.37 -6.32 3.63
N GLU A 43 10.39 -5.69 4.21
CA GLU A 43 11.48 -6.41 4.89
C GLU A 43 11.12 -6.79 6.34
N VAL A 44 10.82 -8.07 6.56
CA VAL A 44 10.39 -8.60 7.87
C VAL A 44 11.44 -8.36 8.96
N PHE A 45 12.72 -8.61 8.68
CA PHE A 45 13.75 -8.43 9.71
C PHE A 45 13.90 -6.96 10.12
N GLU A 46 13.78 -6.03 9.17
CA GLU A 46 13.82 -4.60 9.47
C GLU A 46 12.60 -4.16 10.28
N SER A 47 11.42 -4.71 10.02
CA SER A 47 10.19 -4.35 10.74
C SER A 47 10.30 -4.67 12.24
N MET A 48 10.99 -5.75 12.60
CA MET A 48 11.26 -6.12 14.00
C MET A 48 12.22 -5.15 14.69
N GLN A 49 13.19 -4.60 13.97
CA GLN A 49 14.15 -3.63 14.51
C GLN A 49 13.55 -2.21 14.57
N ASN A 50 12.73 -1.85 13.58
CA ASN A 50 12.18 -0.51 13.39
C ASN A 50 10.65 -0.53 13.23
N PRO A 51 9.88 -1.01 14.22
CA PRO A 51 8.44 -1.22 14.06
C PRO A 51 7.70 0.07 13.72
N LEU A 52 8.06 1.19 14.35
CA LEU A 52 7.41 2.48 14.10
C LEU A 52 7.54 2.94 12.64
N LYS A 53 8.66 2.67 11.97
CA LYS A 53 8.83 2.96 10.54
C LYS A 53 7.77 2.24 9.72
N TYR A 54 7.51 0.98 10.04
CA TYR A 54 6.53 0.14 9.35
C TYR A 54 5.10 0.54 9.69
N TYR A 55 4.80 0.94 10.94
CA TYR A 55 3.49 1.49 11.29
C TYR A 55 3.21 2.81 10.56
N MET A 56 4.18 3.71 10.47
CA MET A 56 4.03 4.95 9.71
C MET A 56 3.81 4.66 8.22
N ASN A 57 4.69 3.85 7.61
CA ASN A 57 4.67 3.65 6.16
C ASN A 57 3.56 2.71 5.69
N ASN A 58 3.33 1.58 6.37
CA ASN A 58 2.42 0.54 5.88
C ASN A 58 1.00 0.75 6.39
N THR A 59 0.84 1.32 7.58
CA THR A 59 -0.48 1.48 8.21
C THR A 59 -1.00 2.90 8.07
N ILE A 60 -0.27 3.91 8.55
CA ILE A 60 -0.74 5.30 8.58
C ILE A 60 -0.85 5.86 7.16
N ASN A 61 0.19 5.76 6.34
CA ASN A 61 0.16 6.26 4.96
C ASN A 61 -0.94 5.57 4.13
N THR A 62 -1.11 4.25 4.26
CA THR A 62 -2.19 3.50 3.60
C THR A 62 -3.56 3.95 4.06
N THR A 63 -3.74 4.19 5.36
CA THR A 63 -4.99 4.70 5.92
C THR A 63 -5.32 6.08 5.35
N ASN A 64 -4.32 6.96 5.27
CA ASN A 64 -4.49 8.27 4.67
C ASN A 64 -4.84 8.17 3.17
N LEU A 65 -4.18 7.30 2.41
CA LEU A 65 -4.50 7.07 1.01
C LEU A 65 -5.95 6.58 0.80
N ILE A 66 -6.42 5.66 1.65
CA ILE A 66 -7.83 5.20 1.62
C ILE A 66 -8.77 6.36 1.97
N GLN A 67 -8.44 7.18 2.96
CA GLN A 67 -9.21 8.37 3.31
C GLN A 67 -9.29 9.36 2.13
N THR A 68 -8.20 9.58 1.41
CA THR A 68 -8.16 10.40 0.19
C THR A 68 -9.05 9.79 -0.90
N CYS A 69 -9.01 8.47 -1.11
CA CYS A 69 -9.89 7.78 -2.06
C CYS A 69 -11.36 8.06 -1.74
N ILE A 70 -11.76 7.95 -0.48
CA ILE A 70 -13.14 8.23 -0.03
C ILE A 70 -13.51 9.69 -0.30
N GLN A 71 -12.65 10.64 0.06
CA GLN A 71 -12.91 12.07 -0.11
C GLN A 71 -13.04 12.51 -1.57
N THR A 72 -12.34 11.82 -2.48
CA THR A 72 -12.27 12.16 -3.91
C THR A 72 -13.14 11.26 -4.79
N GLY A 73 -13.86 10.32 -4.19
CA GLY A 73 -14.84 9.46 -4.88
C GLY A 73 -14.24 8.24 -5.58
N VAL A 74 -12.99 7.87 -5.27
CA VAL A 74 -12.36 6.66 -5.82
C VAL A 74 -12.89 5.42 -5.09
N GLY A 75 -13.81 4.70 -5.74
CA GLY A 75 -14.53 3.58 -5.12
C GLY A 75 -13.86 2.21 -5.22
N LYS A 76 -12.69 2.09 -5.86
CA LYS A 76 -12.00 0.81 -6.09
C LYS A 76 -10.57 0.86 -5.56
N PHE A 77 -10.23 -0.07 -4.69
CA PHE A 77 -8.92 -0.15 -4.07
C PHE A 77 -8.44 -1.60 -4.02
N ILE A 78 -7.30 -1.89 -4.65
CA ILE A 78 -6.63 -3.19 -4.58
C ILE A 78 -5.44 -3.05 -3.65
N PHE A 79 -5.47 -3.77 -2.53
CA PHE A 79 -4.40 -3.79 -1.54
C PHE A 79 -3.50 -5.01 -1.74
N SER A 80 -2.20 -4.80 -1.97
CA SER A 80 -1.23 -5.89 -2.04
C SER A 80 -0.85 -6.38 -0.64
N SER A 81 -1.67 -7.27 -0.08
CA SER A 81 -1.39 -7.93 1.21
C SER A 81 -0.23 -8.95 1.13
N THR A 82 0.05 -9.64 2.23
CA THR A 82 1.13 -10.65 2.33
C THR A 82 0.68 -11.90 3.08
N ALA A 83 1.18 -13.08 2.68
CA ALA A 83 0.98 -14.33 3.42
C ALA A 83 1.65 -14.31 4.81
N ALA A 84 2.55 -13.36 5.08
CA ALA A 84 3.14 -13.17 6.41
C ALA A 84 2.08 -12.84 7.48
N THR A 85 0.87 -12.41 7.10
CA THR A 85 -0.24 -12.21 8.04
C THR A 85 -0.67 -13.48 8.75
N TYR A 86 -0.35 -14.65 8.20
CA TYR A 86 -0.65 -15.95 8.79
C TYR A 86 0.45 -16.45 9.75
N GLY A 87 1.58 -15.76 9.86
CA GLY A 87 2.67 -16.10 10.78
C GLY A 87 3.30 -17.46 10.50
N GLU A 88 3.39 -18.29 11.55
CA GLU A 88 3.88 -19.66 11.49
C GLU A 88 2.68 -20.64 11.49
N PRO A 89 2.12 -20.98 10.31
CA PRO A 89 0.96 -21.87 10.24
C PRO A 89 1.33 -23.29 10.68
N THR A 90 0.40 -23.94 11.40
CA THR A 90 0.56 -25.32 11.87
C THR A 90 0.32 -26.38 10.78
N THR A 91 -0.11 -25.96 9.59
CA THR A 91 -0.40 -26.83 8.45
C THR A 91 0.34 -26.35 7.20
N PRO A 92 0.69 -27.25 6.26
CA PRO A 92 1.48 -26.91 5.08
C PRO A 92 0.70 -26.11 4.03
N VAL A 93 -0.63 -26.01 4.16
CA VAL A 93 -1.49 -25.28 3.22
C VAL A 93 -2.26 -24.22 3.99
N VAL A 94 -2.13 -22.98 3.54
CA VAL A 94 -2.84 -21.82 4.10
C VAL A 94 -3.96 -21.43 3.16
N SER A 95 -5.12 -21.10 3.72
CA SER A 95 -6.29 -20.58 2.98
C SER A 95 -6.72 -19.25 3.58
N GLU A 96 -7.67 -18.57 2.95
CA GLU A 96 -8.27 -17.32 3.44
C GLU A 96 -8.99 -17.48 4.78
N ASN A 97 -9.30 -18.72 5.19
CA ASN A 97 -9.91 -19.04 6.48
C ASN A 97 -8.88 -19.42 7.56
N SER A 98 -7.59 -19.49 7.21
CA SER A 98 -6.54 -19.76 8.18
C SER A 98 -6.41 -18.59 9.18
N PRO A 99 -6.07 -18.87 10.45
CA PRO A 99 -5.97 -17.82 11.47
C PRO A 99 -4.86 -16.82 11.12
N LEU A 100 -5.12 -15.55 11.38
CA LEU A 100 -4.11 -14.49 11.29
C LEU A 100 -3.30 -14.49 12.59
N ALA A 101 -1.97 -14.54 12.45
CA ALA A 101 -1.03 -14.57 13.57
C ALA A 101 0.31 -13.93 13.17
N PRO A 102 0.34 -12.66 12.71
CA PRO A 102 1.57 -12.01 12.27
C PRO A 102 2.60 -11.92 13.40
N ILE A 103 3.89 -11.98 13.01
CA ILE A 103 5.07 -11.95 13.89
C ILE A 103 5.61 -10.53 13.99
#